data_AF-A0A9P1MK17-F1
#
_entry.id   AF-A0A9P1MK17-F1
#
_cell.length_a   1.000
_cell.length_b   1.000
_cell.length_c   1.000
_cell.angle_alpha   90.00
_cell.angle_beta   90.00
_cell.angle_gamma   90.00
#
_symmetry.space_group_name_H-M   'P 1'
#
loop_
_entity.id
_entity.type
_entity.pdbx_description
1 polymer ?
#
loop_
_entity_poly.entity_id
_entity_poly.type
_entity_poly.pdbx_seq_one_letter_code
_entity_poly.pdbx_strand_id
1 'polypeptide(L)'
;MSNARYKEDDSSSYNTVEAQKEYEDPEYFYGGIGVAPSSASQSGARMVLSSPPPHPPPLRQPTHIAITNNKKKATPRWRLICSFAILIFICLILIISLVVFLTIGANNTGFFSQQNPVYTNGGEPVFPILPPETIRRADFEVTPNHLLTLMITKRKICVFEAGNGDATHSLAAFEQDHIESARLLFHSNLSHNGVPVHPLQFQRYARSLGVDNDCHVVIYDRGQVIWSTYAAWVFKLFGHPRVSLLGGGYLSWKTQQGRSHQYKTESGIPRRRGQGDFLSSWNDSLIITFDDVFLNTESGGFDIVDAQTKEEYHGVATGALYGHIRGSINIPVDTVYDWGTGQWLATSDLATVFENAGLSTNRPVIVYCSTSLRSSMIWWALTKAGYEARIYFGGWPEWVIRAPDSLKVLNAN
;
A
#
# COMPACT_ATOMS: atom_id res chain seq x y z
N MET A 1 30.71 -15.51 66.72
CA MET A 1 29.23 -15.54 66.91
C MET A 1 28.61 -15.23 65.55
N SER A 2 27.80 -16.05 64.87
CA SER A 2 27.27 -17.40 65.08
C SER A 2 26.90 -18.00 63.71
N ASN A 3 27.28 -19.27 63.53
CA ASN A 3 26.70 -20.36 62.73
C ASN A 3 25.58 -20.16 61.67
N ALA A 4 25.70 -21.05 60.67
CA ALA A 4 24.69 -21.94 60.08
C ALA A 4 24.28 -21.61 58.63
N ARG A 5 24.03 -22.56 57.71
CA ARG A 5 24.25 -24.02 57.58
C ARG A 5 23.75 -24.36 56.16
N TYR A 6 24.48 -25.19 55.42
CA TYR A 6 24.04 -25.80 54.16
C TYR A 6 22.79 -26.68 54.36
N LYS A 7 21.92 -26.71 53.34
CA LYS A 7 21.00 -27.82 53.04
C LYS A 7 20.73 -27.87 51.52
N GLU A 8 21.20 -28.94 50.88
CA GLU A 8 20.65 -29.51 49.65
C GLU A 8 19.38 -30.31 50.00
N ASP A 9 18.32 -30.24 49.19
CA ASP A 9 17.99 -31.29 48.21
C ASP A 9 16.66 -31.02 47.47
N ASP A 10 16.78 -31.13 46.14
CA ASP A 10 15.93 -31.77 45.14
C ASP A 10 14.41 -31.51 44.92
N SER A 11 14.10 -31.51 43.61
CA SER A 11 12.80 -31.72 42.94
C SER A 11 11.76 -30.59 42.90
N SER A 12 11.53 -29.99 41.71
CA SER A 12 10.31 -30.22 40.91
C SER A 12 10.31 -29.40 39.60
N SER A 13 10.28 -30.14 38.49
CA SER A 13 9.71 -29.82 37.17
C SER A 13 9.79 -28.39 36.61
N TYR A 14 10.69 -28.22 35.64
CA TYR A 14 10.44 -27.33 34.50
C TYR A 14 9.52 -28.07 33.51
N ASN A 15 8.31 -27.56 33.34
CA ASN A 15 7.41 -27.86 32.22
C ASN A 15 6.95 -26.50 31.66
N THR A 16 7.53 -26.07 30.55
CA THR A 16 7.04 -26.25 29.16
C THR A 16 5.95 -25.26 28.76
N VAL A 17 6.41 -24.20 28.09
CA VAL A 17 5.87 -23.56 26.87
C VAL A 17 4.39 -23.82 26.59
N GLU A 18 3.55 -22.82 26.85
CA GLU A 18 2.19 -22.77 26.33
C GLU A 18 2.15 -22.04 24.97
N ALA A 19 2.21 -22.88 23.93
CA ALA A 19 1.49 -22.81 22.66
C ALA A 19 1.10 -21.42 22.10
N GLN A 20 1.97 -20.86 21.26
CA GLN A 20 1.49 -20.11 20.10
C GLN A 20 0.82 -21.11 19.15
N LYS A 21 -0.47 -20.90 18.88
CA LYS A 21 -1.14 -21.60 17.77
C LYS A 21 -0.52 -21.15 16.47
N GLU A 22 0.31 -22.04 15.93
CA GLU A 22 0.76 -22.06 14.55
C GLU A 22 -0.49 -22.12 13.66
N TYR A 23 -0.71 -21.05 12.88
CA TYR A 23 -1.75 -21.00 11.88
C TYR A 23 -1.18 -21.65 10.62
N GLU A 24 -1.62 -22.88 10.34
CA GLU A 24 -1.34 -23.56 9.08
C GLU A 24 -2.08 -22.83 7.94
N ASP A 25 -1.30 -22.24 7.06
CA ASP A 25 -1.75 -21.68 5.79
C ASP A 25 -1.89 -22.82 4.76
N PRO A 26 -3.07 -23.04 4.14
CA PRO A 26 -3.20 -24.03 3.08
C PRO A 26 -2.61 -23.50 1.77
N GLU A 27 -1.43 -24.04 1.44
CA GLU A 27 -0.85 -24.11 0.08
C GLU A 27 -0.75 -22.80 -0.72
N TYR A 28 0.33 -22.04 -0.49
CA TYR A 28 0.88 -21.13 -1.51
C TYR A 28 2.34 -21.51 -1.81
N PHE A 29 2.53 -22.28 -2.87
CA PHE A 29 3.83 -22.67 -3.40
C PHE A 29 4.45 -21.52 -4.20
N TYR A 30 5.53 -20.91 -3.71
CA TYR A 30 6.58 -20.37 -4.57
C TYR A 30 7.81 -21.26 -4.41
N GLY A 31 8.15 -21.98 -5.47
CA GLY A 31 9.31 -22.87 -5.52
C GLY A 31 10.62 -22.10 -5.44
N GLY A 32 11.33 -22.24 -4.33
CA GLY A 32 12.70 -21.78 -4.17
C GLY A 32 13.68 -22.74 -4.84
N ILE A 33 14.52 -22.19 -5.72
CA ILE A 33 15.64 -22.89 -6.35
C ILE A 33 16.68 -23.21 -5.28
N GLY A 34 16.85 -24.50 -4.97
CA GLY A 34 17.83 -25.00 -4.01
C GLY A 34 19.24 -25.04 -4.59
N VAL A 35 20.17 -24.37 -3.90
CA VAL A 35 21.62 -24.54 -4.06
C VAL A 35 22.02 -25.89 -3.46
N ALA A 36 22.71 -26.71 -4.26
CA ALA A 36 23.25 -28.00 -3.82
C ALA A 36 24.59 -27.85 -3.09
N PRO A 37 24.89 -28.77 -2.16
CA PRO A 37 26.25 -29.27 -2.02
C PRO A 37 26.35 -30.79 -2.16
N SER A 38 27.55 -31.19 -2.59
CA SER A 38 27.98 -32.49 -3.06
C SER A 38 28.29 -33.53 -1.97
N SER A 39 28.12 -34.80 -2.39
CA SER A 39 28.87 -36.03 -2.03
C SER A 39 28.81 -36.60 -0.60
N ALA A 40 28.23 -37.81 -0.47
CA ALA A 40 28.88 -38.98 0.15
C ALA A 40 28.08 -40.29 -0.04
N SER A 41 28.78 -41.30 -0.57
CA SER A 41 28.68 -42.77 -0.48
C SER A 41 27.35 -43.53 -0.29
N GLN A 42 27.14 -44.47 -1.23
CA GLN A 42 26.23 -45.62 -1.18
C GLN A 42 26.54 -46.62 -0.04
N SER A 43 25.50 -47.19 0.57
CA SER A 43 25.41 -48.65 0.81
C SER A 43 23.94 -49.03 1.08
N GLY A 44 23.55 -50.21 0.58
CA GLY A 44 22.15 -50.55 0.31
C GLY A 44 21.35 -51.11 1.49
N ALA A 45 20.03 -50.98 1.36
CA ALA A 45 19.05 -51.94 1.85
C ALA A 45 17.78 -51.83 1.01
N ARG A 46 17.27 -52.99 0.59
CA ARG A 46 16.11 -53.21 -0.28
C ARG A 46 14.85 -52.74 0.45
N MET A 47 14.22 -51.65 0.00
CA MET A 47 12.99 -51.14 0.61
C MET A 47 11.79 -51.95 0.08
N VAL A 48 11.18 -52.73 0.95
CA VAL A 48 9.93 -53.47 0.70
C VAL A 48 8.79 -52.44 0.63
N LEU A 49 8.12 -52.32 -0.52
CA LEU A 49 6.88 -51.54 -0.62
C LEU A 49 5.78 -52.26 0.16
N SER A 50 5.44 -51.76 1.35
CA SER A 50 4.18 -52.07 2.01
C SER A 50 3.06 -51.26 1.35
N SER A 51 2.00 -51.94 0.91
CA SER A 51 0.79 -51.35 0.34
C SER A 51 0.18 -50.27 1.27
N PRO A 52 -0.39 -49.19 0.72
CA PRO A 52 -1.02 -48.14 1.53
C PRO A 52 -2.24 -48.68 2.30
N PRO A 53 -2.56 -48.12 3.48
CA PRO A 53 -3.74 -48.52 4.25
C PRO A 53 -5.05 -48.15 3.54
N PRO A 54 -6.14 -48.89 3.76
CA PRO A 54 -7.41 -48.65 3.09
C PRO A 54 -8.05 -47.33 3.54
N HIS A 55 -8.78 -46.69 2.64
CA HIS A 55 -9.53 -45.46 2.90
C HIS A 55 -10.59 -45.65 4.01
N PRO A 56 -10.80 -44.62 4.87
CA PRO A 56 -11.86 -44.66 5.86
C PRO A 56 -13.25 -44.65 5.18
N PRO A 57 -14.27 -45.29 5.79
CA PRO A 57 -15.62 -45.33 5.24
C PRO A 57 -16.27 -43.93 5.27
N PRO A 58 -17.21 -43.64 4.35
CA PRO A 58 -17.87 -42.34 4.29
C PRO A 58 -18.70 -42.07 5.55
N LEU A 59 -18.57 -40.86 6.10
CA LEU A 59 -19.36 -40.37 7.23
C LEU A 59 -20.85 -40.41 6.88
N ARG A 60 -21.64 -41.12 7.70
CA ARG A 60 -23.11 -41.11 7.62
C ARG A 60 -23.62 -39.68 7.87
N GLN A 61 -24.47 -39.19 6.98
CA GLN A 61 -25.21 -37.95 7.19
C GLN A 61 -26.06 -38.04 8.48
N PRO A 62 -26.15 -36.98 9.30
CA PRO A 62 -27.07 -36.97 10.43
C PRO A 62 -28.51 -36.90 9.92
N THR A 63 -29.29 -37.94 10.23
CA THR A 63 -30.73 -37.97 10.06
C THR A 63 -31.38 -37.01 11.05
N HIS A 64 -31.78 -35.82 10.59
CA HIS A 64 -32.70 -34.99 11.36
C HIS A 64 -34.07 -35.67 11.42
N ILE A 65 -34.42 -36.17 12.60
CA ILE A 65 -35.77 -36.59 12.95
C ILE A 65 -36.66 -35.34 12.92
N ALA A 66 -37.55 -35.26 11.94
CA ALA A 66 -38.59 -34.24 11.88
C ALA A 66 -39.75 -34.65 12.81
N ILE A 67 -39.80 -34.07 14.01
CA ILE A 67 -40.99 -34.09 14.85
C ILE A 67 -41.99 -33.09 14.27
N THR A 68 -42.99 -33.58 13.52
CA THR A 68 -44.09 -32.76 13.04
C THR A 68 -45.10 -32.54 14.16
N ASN A 69 -45.05 -31.37 14.79
CA ASN A 69 -46.04 -30.98 15.80
C ASN A 69 -47.22 -30.28 15.10
N ASN A 70 -48.26 -31.04 14.78
CA ASN A 70 -49.47 -30.55 14.14
C ASN A 70 -50.34 -29.80 15.16
N LYS A 71 -50.09 -28.49 15.33
CA LYS A 71 -51.01 -27.57 15.99
C LYS A 71 -51.42 -26.47 15.02
N LYS A 72 -52.64 -26.59 14.47
CA LYS A 72 -53.34 -25.50 13.79
C LYS A 72 -53.43 -24.29 14.74
N LYS A 73 -52.56 -23.30 14.58
CA LYS A 73 -52.70 -21.98 15.22
C LYS A 73 -53.46 -21.07 14.26
N ALA A 74 -54.62 -20.59 14.70
CA ALA A 74 -55.36 -19.54 14.02
C ALA A 74 -54.44 -18.32 13.81
N THR A 75 -54.33 -17.83 12.58
CA THR A 75 -53.56 -16.64 12.26
C THR A 75 -54.28 -15.41 12.82
N PRO A 76 -53.62 -14.60 13.67
CA PRO A 76 -54.29 -13.47 14.28
C PRO A 76 -54.40 -12.35 13.24
N ARG A 77 -55.63 -11.93 12.93
CA ARG A 77 -56.01 -10.96 11.88
C ARG A 77 -55.16 -9.68 11.83
N TRP A 78 -54.54 -9.27 12.95
CA TRP A 78 -53.65 -8.10 13.01
C TRP A 78 -52.38 -8.24 12.15
N ARG A 79 -51.83 -9.45 11.96
CA ARG A 79 -50.64 -9.64 11.11
C ARG A 79 -50.93 -9.35 9.64
N LEU A 80 -52.13 -9.69 9.16
CA LEU A 80 -52.56 -9.33 7.80
C LEU A 80 -52.72 -7.81 7.66
N ILE A 81 -53.29 -7.14 8.66
CA ILE A 81 -53.50 -5.69 8.65
C ILE A 81 -52.17 -4.94 8.68
N CYS A 82 -51.21 -5.36 9.50
CA CYS A 82 -49.87 -4.77 9.54
C CYS A 82 -49.09 -5.01 8.23
N SER A 83 -49.19 -6.20 7.63
CA SER A 83 -48.56 -6.48 6.33
C SER A 83 -49.17 -5.63 5.20
N PHE A 84 -50.48 -5.42 5.20
CA PHE A 84 -51.12 -4.51 4.24
C PHE A 84 -50.71 -3.05 4.44
N ALA A 85 -50.61 -2.58 5.69
CA ALA A 85 -50.14 -1.24 5.99
C ALA A 85 -48.69 -1.01 5.54
N ILE A 86 -47.81 -1.99 5.75
CA ILE A 86 -46.43 -1.95 5.27
C ILE A 86 -46.38 -1.92 3.74
N LEU A 87 -47.22 -2.72 3.06
CA LEU A 87 -47.27 -2.75 1.59
C LEU A 87 -47.74 -1.41 1.01
N ILE A 88 -48.73 -0.78 1.64
CA ILE A 88 -49.23 0.55 1.26
C ILE A 88 -48.14 1.61 1.47
N PHE A 89 -47.39 1.52 2.59
CA PHE A 89 -46.29 2.43 2.86
C PHE A 89 -45.15 2.30 1.83
N ILE A 90 -44.80 1.07 1.45
CA ILE A 90 -43.81 0.81 0.39
C ILE A 90 -44.32 1.34 -0.97
N CYS A 91 -45.59 1.13 -1.31
CA CYS A 91 -46.16 1.70 -2.54
C CYS A 91 -46.13 3.23 -2.54
N LEU A 92 -46.42 3.88 -1.41
CA LEU A 92 -46.33 5.34 -1.28
C LEU A 92 -44.90 5.83 -1.48
N ILE A 93 -43.90 5.16 -0.90
CA ILE A 93 -42.48 5.50 -1.12
C ILE A 93 -42.10 5.36 -2.60
N LEU A 94 -42.54 4.29 -3.27
CA LEU A 94 -42.27 4.07 -4.69
C LEU A 94 -42.94 5.13 -5.57
N ILE A 95 -44.18 5.52 -5.25
CA ILE A 95 -44.90 6.59 -5.97
C ILE A 95 -44.20 7.94 -5.75
N ILE A 96 -43.79 8.26 -4.52
CA ILE A 96 -43.04 9.48 -4.22
C ILE A 96 -41.70 9.47 -4.96
N SER A 97 -40.99 8.34 -4.97
CA SER A 97 -39.72 8.20 -5.69
C SER A 97 -39.91 8.34 -7.21
N LEU A 98 -40.99 7.81 -7.77
CA LEU A 98 -41.36 8.00 -9.18
C LEU A 98 -41.69 9.46 -9.48
N VAL A 99 -42.43 10.15 -8.61
CA VAL A 99 -42.76 11.58 -8.79
C VAL A 99 -41.50 12.44 -8.67
N VAL A 100 -40.58 12.12 -7.75
CA VAL A 100 -39.27 12.77 -7.62
C VAL A 100 -38.42 12.50 -8.87
N PHE A 101 -38.43 11.27 -9.39
CA PHE A 101 -37.71 10.92 -10.62
C PHE A 101 -38.29 11.62 -11.86
N LEU A 102 -39.61 11.79 -11.95
CA LEU A 102 -40.26 12.50 -13.05
C LEU A 102 -40.10 14.02 -12.94
N THR A 103 -40.08 14.58 -11.72
CA THR A 103 -39.90 16.03 -11.50
C THR A 103 -38.43 16.46 -11.59
N ILE A 104 -37.49 15.61 -11.18
CA ILE A 104 -36.04 15.84 -11.36
C ILE A 104 -35.59 15.44 -12.77
N GLY A 105 -36.15 14.36 -13.34
CA GLY A 105 -35.83 13.88 -14.68
C GLY A 105 -36.31 14.78 -15.81
N ALA A 106 -37.33 15.61 -15.59
CA ALA A 106 -37.76 16.63 -16.56
C ALA A 106 -36.87 17.90 -16.56
N ASN A 107 -36.09 18.13 -15.50
CA ASN A 107 -35.21 19.30 -15.36
C ASN A 107 -33.71 18.97 -15.47
N ASN A 108 -33.36 17.70 -15.70
CA ASN A 108 -31.97 17.26 -15.92
C ASN A 108 -31.91 16.24 -17.07
N THR A 109 -32.21 16.67 -18.30
CA THR A 109 -31.72 15.98 -19.50
C THR A 109 -30.23 16.29 -19.67
N GLY A 110 -29.42 15.71 -18.80
CA GLY A 110 -27.97 15.92 -18.76
C GLY A 110 -27.20 14.75 -18.15
N PHE A 111 -27.76 13.54 -18.12
CA PHE A 111 -27.05 12.36 -17.62
C PHE A 111 -27.58 11.09 -18.30
N PHE A 112 -27.20 10.90 -19.55
CA PHE A 112 -26.96 9.63 -20.25
C PHE A 112 -26.65 10.00 -21.70
N SER A 113 -25.45 10.54 -21.94
CA SER A 113 -24.91 10.57 -23.30
C SER A 113 -24.18 9.25 -23.49
N GLN A 114 -24.72 8.37 -24.34
CA GLN A 114 -23.88 7.44 -25.06
C GLN A 114 -22.83 8.29 -25.78
N GLN A 115 -21.58 8.23 -25.32
CA GLN A 115 -20.49 8.99 -25.93
C GLN A 115 -20.22 8.43 -27.32
N ASN A 116 -20.81 9.06 -28.33
CA ASN A 116 -20.34 8.90 -29.70
C ASN A 116 -18.96 9.55 -29.82
N PRO A 117 -17.98 8.90 -30.47
CA PRO A 117 -16.67 9.50 -30.70
C PRO A 117 -16.81 10.76 -31.56
N VAL A 118 -16.19 11.86 -31.11
CA VAL A 118 -16.08 13.09 -31.90
C VAL A 118 -14.85 12.95 -32.79
N TYR A 119 -15.07 12.85 -34.11
CA TYR A 119 -14.00 12.87 -35.10
C TYR A 119 -13.62 14.32 -35.43
N THR A 120 -12.34 14.65 -35.32
CA THR A 120 -11.80 15.85 -35.97
C THR A 120 -11.62 15.59 -37.46
N ASN A 121 -11.47 16.64 -38.28
CA ASN A 121 -11.27 16.57 -39.75
C ASN A 121 -9.97 15.84 -40.20
N GLY A 122 -9.36 15.01 -39.34
CA GLY A 122 -8.17 14.20 -39.60
C GLY A 122 -8.22 12.75 -39.08
N GLY A 123 -9.36 12.25 -38.59
CA GLY A 123 -9.57 10.80 -38.37
C GLY A 123 -9.00 10.16 -37.10
N GLU A 124 -8.29 10.89 -36.24
CA GLU A 124 -7.76 10.37 -34.97
C GLU A 124 -8.81 10.49 -33.82
N PRO A 125 -9.07 9.43 -33.04
CA PRO A 125 -9.99 9.49 -31.89
C PRO A 125 -9.34 10.21 -30.71
N VAL A 126 -9.99 11.29 -30.24
CA VAL A 126 -9.58 12.01 -29.03
C VAL A 126 -10.51 11.61 -27.87
N PHE A 127 -9.95 11.04 -26.80
CA PHE A 127 -10.68 10.75 -25.58
C PHE A 127 -10.77 12.02 -24.71
N PRO A 128 -11.96 12.41 -24.23
CA PRO A 128 -12.08 13.58 -23.36
C PRO A 128 -11.43 13.30 -22.00
N ILE A 129 -10.35 14.04 -21.71
CA ILE A 129 -9.70 14.09 -20.39
C ILE A 129 -10.68 14.74 -19.40
N LEU A 130 -11.15 13.97 -18.42
CA LEU A 130 -11.84 14.53 -17.26
C LEU A 130 -10.86 15.45 -16.52
N PRO A 131 -11.24 16.68 -16.15
CA PRO A 131 -10.34 17.53 -15.38
C PRO A 131 -10.05 16.85 -14.05
N PRO A 132 -8.77 16.73 -13.64
CA PRO A 132 -8.44 16.16 -12.35
C PRO A 132 -9.10 17.03 -11.27
N GLU A 133 -9.79 16.39 -10.34
CA GLU A 133 -10.23 17.00 -9.10
C GLU A 133 -9.01 17.74 -8.53
N THR A 134 -9.08 19.07 -8.40
CA THR A 134 -7.92 19.89 -8.04
C THR A 134 -7.41 19.50 -6.66
N ILE A 135 -6.46 18.57 -6.60
CA ILE A 135 -5.66 18.25 -5.42
C ILE A 135 -4.94 19.56 -5.07
N ARG A 136 -5.25 20.13 -3.91
CA ARG A 136 -4.66 21.41 -3.55
C ARG A 136 -3.18 21.13 -3.27
N ARG A 137 -2.30 22.04 -3.71
CA ARG A 137 -0.85 22.01 -3.39
C ARG A 137 -0.55 21.83 -1.88
N ALA A 138 -1.52 22.17 -1.02
CA ALA A 138 -1.47 22.02 0.44
C ALA A 138 -1.60 20.56 0.94
N ASP A 139 -1.86 19.58 0.08
CA ASP A 139 -2.15 18.20 0.48
C ASP A 139 -0.95 17.24 0.39
N PHE A 140 0.19 17.67 -0.19
CA PHE A 140 1.38 16.82 -0.30
C PHE A 140 2.29 16.93 0.92
N GLU A 141 2.64 18.13 1.36
CA GLU A 141 3.65 18.32 2.40
C GLU A 141 3.12 19.16 3.54
N VAL A 142 3.31 18.68 4.76
CA VAL A 142 2.93 19.36 5.99
C VAL A 142 4.20 19.78 6.69
N THR A 143 4.35 21.07 6.97
CA THR A 143 5.45 21.59 7.78
C THR A 143 5.23 21.22 9.25
N PRO A 144 6.27 21.19 10.10
CA PRO A 144 6.10 20.96 11.54
C PRO A 144 5.05 21.89 12.19
N ASN A 145 5.05 23.18 11.83
CA ASN A 145 4.08 24.15 12.35
C ASN A 145 2.64 23.80 11.93
N HIS A 146 2.46 23.35 10.68
CA HIS A 146 1.15 22.93 10.18
C HIS A 146 0.69 21.65 10.87
N LEU A 147 1.58 20.65 11.05
CA LEU A 147 1.26 19.43 11.80
C LEU A 147 0.86 19.76 13.24
N LEU A 148 1.62 20.62 13.92
CA LEU A 148 1.28 21.06 15.28
C LEU A 148 -0.12 21.72 15.32
N THR A 149 -0.44 22.55 14.32
CA THR A 149 -1.77 23.17 14.20
C THR A 149 -2.87 22.12 14.04
N LEU A 150 -2.66 21.10 13.20
CA LEU A 150 -3.60 20.00 13.01
C LEU A 150 -3.80 19.18 14.31
N MET A 151 -2.72 18.97 15.07
CA MET A 151 -2.76 18.29 16.37
C MET A 151 -3.54 19.08 17.42
N ILE A 152 -3.25 20.39 17.57
CA ILE A 152 -3.90 21.25 18.57
C ILE A 152 -5.39 21.46 18.27
N THR A 153 -5.74 21.61 16.99
CA THR A 153 -7.15 21.80 16.56
C THR A 153 -7.98 20.52 16.61
N LYS A 154 -7.43 19.42 17.13
CA LYS A 154 -8.09 18.10 17.28
C LYS A 154 -8.75 17.62 15.99
N ARG A 155 -8.11 17.89 14.84
CA ARG A 155 -8.53 17.30 13.58
C ARG A 155 -8.30 15.80 13.65
N LYS A 156 -9.11 15.05 12.88
CA LYS A 156 -8.92 13.61 12.74
C LYS A 156 -7.66 13.38 11.91
N ILE A 157 -6.53 13.20 12.59
CA ILE A 157 -5.22 12.98 11.98
C ILE A 157 -4.69 11.61 12.35
N CYS A 158 -3.91 11.07 11.43
CA CYS A 158 -3.24 9.80 11.58
C CYS A 158 -1.74 9.99 11.36
N VAL A 159 -0.99 10.22 12.43
CA VAL A 159 0.46 10.41 12.35
C VAL A 159 1.17 9.06 12.35
N PHE A 160 2.12 8.87 11.44
CA PHE A 160 2.90 7.65 11.31
C PHE A 160 4.39 7.92 11.12
N GLU A 161 5.21 7.13 11.81
CA GLU A 161 6.61 6.94 11.47
C GLU A 161 6.72 5.75 10.51
N ALA A 162 7.29 5.93 9.33
CA ALA A 162 7.63 4.85 8.42
C ALA A 162 8.94 4.20 8.85
N GLY A 163 8.85 2.96 9.32
CA GLY A 163 10.00 2.11 9.62
C GLY A 163 10.74 1.72 8.34
N ASN A 164 12.05 1.51 8.50
CA ASN A 164 12.90 1.03 7.42
C ASN A 164 12.78 -0.49 7.25
N GLY A 165 13.61 -1.08 6.37
CA GLY A 165 13.64 -2.53 6.14
C GLY A 165 14.06 -3.37 7.36
N ASP A 166 14.63 -2.76 8.41
CA ASP A 166 14.95 -3.40 9.68
C ASP A 166 13.87 -3.06 10.73
N ALA A 167 12.93 -3.98 10.90
CA ALA A 167 11.81 -3.82 11.83
C ALA A 167 12.27 -3.68 13.29
N THR A 168 13.34 -4.38 13.68
CA THR A 168 13.87 -4.36 15.05
C THR A 168 14.49 -3.01 15.34
N HIS A 169 15.34 -2.51 14.43
CA HIS A 169 15.94 -1.19 14.56
C HIS A 169 14.88 -0.09 14.54
N SER A 170 13.89 -0.20 13.65
CA SER A 170 12.78 0.77 13.56
C SER A 170 11.96 0.81 14.85
N LEU A 171 11.64 -0.34 15.44
CA LEU A 171 10.93 -0.41 16.71
C LEU A 171 11.75 0.19 17.85
N ALA A 172 13.02 -0.16 17.97
CA ALA A 172 13.90 0.37 19.00
C ALA A 172 14.03 1.90 18.92
N ALA A 173 14.21 2.45 17.71
CA ALA A 173 14.29 3.90 17.51
C ALA A 173 12.96 4.61 17.84
N PHE A 174 11.83 4.01 17.48
CA PHE A 174 10.50 4.52 17.80
C PHE A 174 10.24 4.52 19.31
N GLU A 175 10.55 3.42 20.00
CA GLU A 175 10.38 3.30 21.45
C GLU A 175 11.23 4.29 22.23
N GLN A 176 12.39 4.69 21.71
CA GLN A 176 13.22 5.71 22.35
C GLN A 176 12.54 7.08 22.33
N ASP A 177 12.05 7.53 21.16
CA ASP A 177 11.48 8.86 20.98
C ASP A 177 10.74 8.94 19.63
N HIS A 178 9.48 9.35 19.62
CA HIS A 178 8.66 9.54 18.41
C HIS A 178 7.73 10.74 18.57
N ILE A 179 7.18 11.27 17.46
CA ILE A 179 6.22 12.39 17.54
C ILE A 179 4.99 11.97 18.36
N GLU A 180 4.49 12.84 19.23
CA GLU A 180 3.31 12.55 20.06
C GLU A 180 2.17 12.00 19.20
N SER A 181 1.53 10.91 19.66
CA SER A 181 0.45 10.19 18.99
C SER A 181 0.81 9.43 17.71
N ALA A 182 2.06 9.47 17.26
CA ALA A 182 2.52 8.70 16.11
C ALA A 182 2.39 7.20 16.36
N ARG A 183 2.33 6.45 15.27
CA ARG A 183 2.34 4.98 15.26
C ARG A 183 3.44 4.53 14.29
N LEU A 184 4.06 3.40 14.59
CA LEU A 184 5.05 2.82 13.69
C LEU A 184 4.38 2.04 12.55
N LEU A 185 4.74 2.38 11.32
CA LEU A 185 4.43 1.60 10.12
C LEU A 185 5.61 0.67 9.82
N PHE A 186 5.37 -0.64 9.85
CA PHE A 186 6.36 -1.63 9.46
C PHE A 186 6.32 -1.83 7.95
N HIS A 187 7.47 -1.67 7.29
CA HIS A 187 7.57 -1.82 5.85
C HIS A 187 7.10 -3.21 5.36
N SER A 188 7.36 -4.26 6.13
CA SER A 188 6.93 -5.64 5.84
C SER A 188 5.40 -5.82 5.79
N ASN A 189 4.63 -4.94 6.43
CA ASN A 189 3.17 -4.95 6.35
C ASN A 189 2.63 -4.14 5.15
N LEU A 190 3.50 -3.40 4.46
CA LEU A 190 3.17 -2.60 3.28
C LEU A 190 3.63 -3.30 1.99
N SER A 191 4.73 -4.04 2.07
CA SER A 191 5.50 -4.49 0.91
C SER A 191 6.17 -5.84 1.13
N HIS A 192 6.26 -6.62 0.05
CA HIS A 192 7.20 -7.72 -0.09
C HIS A 192 8.16 -7.42 -1.26
N ASN A 193 9.43 -7.13 -0.95
CA ASN A 193 10.46 -6.79 -1.95
C ASN A 193 10.09 -5.63 -2.91
N GLY A 194 9.29 -4.66 -2.44
CA GLY A 194 8.87 -3.51 -3.24
C GLY A 194 7.48 -3.65 -3.86
N VAL A 195 6.93 -4.87 -3.87
CA VAL A 195 5.57 -5.15 -4.34
C VAL A 195 4.58 -4.92 -3.20
N PRO A 196 3.53 -4.10 -3.40
CA PRO A 196 2.50 -3.89 -2.38
C PRO A 196 1.84 -5.20 -1.94
N VAL A 197 1.50 -5.29 -0.66
CA VAL A 197 0.69 -6.39 -0.13
C VAL A 197 -0.72 -6.39 -0.73
N HIS A 198 -1.47 -7.48 -0.56
CA HIS A 198 -2.86 -7.54 -1.03
C HIS A 198 -3.75 -6.45 -0.36
N PRO A 199 -4.72 -5.82 -1.07
CA PRO A 199 -5.58 -4.77 -0.53
C PRO A 199 -6.23 -5.09 0.82
N LEU A 200 -6.70 -6.33 1.00
CA LEU A 200 -7.31 -6.79 2.25
C LEU A 200 -6.30 -6.91 3.40
N GLN A 201 -5.05 -7.28 3.11
CA GLN A 201 -3.98 -7.34 4.11
C GLN A 201 -3.64 -5.93 4.59
N PHE A 202 -3.46 -5.00 3.64
CA PHE A 202 -3.25 -3.59 3.99
C PHE A 202 -4.43 -3.01 4.77
N GLN A 203 -5.67 -3.29 4.36
CA GLN A 203 -6.86 -2.82 5.07
C GLN A 203 -6.86 -3.26 6.54
N ARG A 204 -6.62 -4.55 6.80
CA ARG A 204 -6.56 -5.09 8.16
C ARG A 204 -5.45 -4.43 8.98
N TYR A 205 -4.29 -4.20 8.37
CA TYR A 205 -3.16 -3.55 9.00
C TYR A 205 -3.43 -2.06 9.33
N ALA A 206 -3.91 -1.28 8.35
CA ALA A 206 -4.27 0.12 8.58
C ALA A 206 -5.35 0.26 9.67
N ARG A 207 -6.37 -0.61 9.66
CA ARG A 207 -7.39 -0.64 10.72
C ARG A 207 -6.83 -1.02 12.09
N SER A 208 -5.89 -1.95 12.18
CA SER A 208 -5.28 -2.34 13.47
C SER A 208 -4.45 -1.21 14.08
N LEU A 209 -3.95 -0.30 13.23
CA LEU A 209 -3.31 0.93 13.66
C LEU A 209 -4.32 2.03 14.03
N GLY A 210 -5.62 1.86 13.77
CA GLY A 210 -6.64 2.88 14.02
C GLY A 210 -6.72 3.94 12.92
N VAL A 211 -6.51 3.54 11.65
CA VAL A 211 -6.78 4.41 10.49
C VAL A 211 -8.26 4.36 10.16
N ASP A 212 -8.86 5.54 10.05
CA ASP A 212 -10.22 5.73 9.55
C ASP A 212 -10.18 6.33 8.13
N ASN A 213 -11.26 6.15 7.37
CA ASN A 213 -11.37 6.62 5.99
C ASN A 213 -11.21 8.14 5.83
N ASP A 214 -11.64 8.91 6.83
CA ASP A 214 -11.64 10.37 6.83
C ASP A 214 -10.46 10.98 7.59
N CYS A 215 -9.57 10.18 8.21
CA CYS A 215 -8.41 10.74 8.88
C CYS A 215 -7.42 11.36 7.87
N HIS A 216 -6.65 12.36 8.29
CA HIS A 216 -5.54 12.90 7.50
C HIS A 216 -4.29 12.10 7.85
N VAL A 217 -3.84 11.24 6.94
CA VAL A 217 -2.61 10.48 7.13
C VAL A 217 -1.40 11.41 6.92
N VAL A 218 -0.58 11.56 7.96
CA VAL A 218 0.69 12.31 7.91
C VAL A 218 1.82 11.36 8.23
N ILE A 219 2.74 11.16 7.28
CA ILE A 219 3.81 10.17 7.39
C ILE A 219 5.16 10.89 7.45
N TYR A 220 6.04 10.43 8.32
CA TYR A 220 7.43 10.87 8.38
C TYR A 220 8.36 9.68 8.48
N ASP A 221 9.64 9.88 8.18
CA ASP A 221 10.69 8.94 8.56
C ASP A 221 11.88 9.72 9.16
N ARG A 222 12.96 9.01 9.46
CA ARG A 222 14.16 9.55 10.11
C ARG A 222 15.21 10.09 9.14
N GLY A 223 14.79 10.57 7.96
CA GLY A 223 15.63 11.36 7.04
C GLY A 223 15.97 10.66 5.73
N GLN A 224 15.52 9.43 5.51
CA GLN A 224 15.75 8.74 4.24
C GLN A 224 14.71 9.10 3.19
N VAL A 225 13.51 9.56 3.61
CA VAL A 225 12.36 9.98 2.79
C VAL A 225 11.73 8.87 1.94
N ILE A 226 12.52 7.87 1.56
CA ILE A 226 12.13 6.76 0.71
C ILE A 226 11.07 5.85 1.36
N TRP A 227 11.11 5.70 2.69
CA TRP A 227 10.16 4.87 3.42
C TRP A 227 8.82 5.59 3.57
N SER A 228 8.86 6.89 3.88
CA SER A 228 7.67 7.70 4.02
C SER A 228 6.96 7.92 2.67
N THR A 229 7.70 8.16 1.58
CA THR A 229 7.15 8.23 0.22
C THR A 229 6.53 6.91 -0.25
N TYR A 230 7.19 5.77 0.00
CA TYR A 230 6.63 4.46 -0.34
C TYR A 230 5.34 4.20 0.44
N ALA A 231 5.35 4.44 1.76
CA ALA A 231 4.14 4.31 2.56
C ALA A 231 3.02 5.24 2.06
N ALA A 232 3.34 6.48 1.70
CA ALA A 232 2.36 7.41 1.18
C ALA A 232 1.77 6.96 -0.17
N TRP A 233 2.60 6.43 -1.07
CA TRP A 233 2.15 5.80 -2.30
C TRP A 233 1.22 4.61 -2.02
N VAL A 234 1.56 3.72 -1.08
CA VAL A 234 0.71 2.58 -0.70
C VAL A 234 -0.65 3.03 -0.16
N PHE A 235 -0.71 4.05 0.70
CA PHE A 235 -1.99 4.59 1.17
C PHE A 235 -2.84 5.14 0.02
N LYS A 236 -2.23 5.85 -0.94
CA LYS A 236 -2.91 6.39 -2.12
C LYS A 236 -3.34 5.28 -3.11
N LEU A 237 -2.51 4.25 -3.29
CA LEU A 237 -2.82 3.06 -4.09
C LEU A 237 -4.04 2.31 -3.54
N PHE A 238 -4.19 2.28 -2.22
CA PHE A 238 -5.33 1.69 -1.55
C PHE A 238 -6.46 2.68 -1.27
N GLY A 239 -6.47 3.82 -1.96
CA GLY A 239 -7.63 4.70 -2.05
C GLY A 239 -7.78 5.69 -0.90
N HIS A 240 -6.76 5.88 -0.06
CA HIS A 240 -6.80 6.91 0.97
C HIS A 240 -6.53 8.30 0.35
N PRO A 241 -7.49 9.24 0.38
CA PRO A 241 -7.39 10.48 -0.40
C PRO A 241 -6.42 11.49 0.22
N ARG A 242 -6.35 11.55 1.57
CA ARG A 242 -5.63 12.59 2.31
C ARG A 242 -4.35 12.04 2.95
N VAL A 243 -3.28 12.02 2.17
CA VAL A 243 -1.96 11.57 2.60
C VAL A 243 -0.94 12.67 2.36
N SER A 244 -0.20 13.04 3.40
CA SER A 244 0.88 14.02 3.32
C SER A 244 2.16 13.51 3.99
N LEU A 245 3.31 14.04 3.55
CA LEU A 245 4.59 13.83 4.21
C LEU A 245 4.90 14.98 5.17
N LEU A 246 5.56 14.69 6.29
CA LEU A 246 6.16 15.71 7.14
C LEU A 246 7.45 16.23 6.50
N GLY A 247 7.47 17.51 6.11
CA GLY A 247 8.64 18.13 5.51
C GLY A 247 9.86 18.10 6.43
N GLY A 248 10.98 17.59 5.93
CA GLY A 248 12.21 17.36 6.72
C GLY A 248 12.13 16.24 7.78
N GLY A 249 11.05 15.45 7.76
CA GLY A 249 10.90 14.25 8.57
C GLY A 249 11.01 14.47 10.09
N TYR A 250 11.52 13.46 10.79
CA TYR A 250 11.66 13.51 12.25
C TYR A 250 12.61 14.64 12.73
N LEU A 251 13.68 14.88 11.98
CA LEU A 251 14.69 15.87 12.35
C LEU A 251 14.13 17.29 12.37
N SER A 252 13.24 17.64 11.42
CA SER A 252 12.60 18.96 11.39
C SER A 252 11.70 19.17 12.60
N TRP A 253 10.98 18.13 13.05
CA TRP A 253 10.17 18.18 14.28
C TRP A 253 11.04 18.41 15.52
N LYS A 254 12.14 17.65 15.66
CA LYS A 254 13.10 17.81 16.76
C LYS A 254 13.75 19.20 16.78
N THR A 255 14.03 19.75 15.60
CA THR A 255 14.57 21.11 15.47
C THR A 255 13.59 22.16 16.03
N GLN A 256 12.29 22.01 15.78
CA GLN A 256 11.29 22.91 16.36
C GLN A 256 11.04 22.66 17.85
N GLN A 257 11.16 21.42 18.31
CA GLN A 257 11.11 21.09 19.74
C GLN A 257 12.23 21.78 20.53
N GLY A 258 13.43 21.90 19.98
CA GLY A 258 14.50 22.70 20.58
C GLY A 258 14.18 24.21 20.70
N ARG A 259 13.20 24.71 19.94
CA ARG A 259 12.78 26.12 19.93
C ARG A 259 11.52 26.38 20.76
N SER A 260 10.65 25.38 20.94
CA SER A 260 9.38 25.52 21.65
C SER A 260 8.92 24.20 22.26
N HIS A 261 8.46 24.27 23.52
CA HIS A 261 7.87 23.15 24.26
C HIS A 261 6.53 22.65 23.70
N GLN A 262 5.95 23.34 22.70
CA GLN A 262 4.71 22.93 22.06
C GLN A 262 4.89 21.68 21.18
N TYR A 263 6.10 21.44 20.66
CA TYR A 263 6.40 20.25 19.86
C TYR A 263 6.73 19.10 20.81
N LYS A 264 5.81 18.15 20.90
CA LYS A 264 5.90 17.04 21.83
C LYS A 264 6.39 15.77 21.15
N THR A 265 7.10 14.97 21.92
CA THR A 265 7.46 13.60 21.57
C THR A 265 7.05 12.67 22.71
N GLU A 266 6.90 11.39 22.40
CA GLU A 266 6.57 10.31 23.32
C GLU A 266 7.64 9.20 23.23
N SER A 267 7.73 8.38 24.27
CA SER A 267 8.61 7.23 24.34
C SER A 267 7.81 6.00 24.80
N GLY A 268 8.35 4.83 24.53
CA GLY A 268 7.78 3.54 24.88
C GLY A 268 6.95 2.91 23.76
N ILE A 269 6.35 1.77 24.08
CA ILE A 269 5.64 0.92 23.14
C ILE A 269 4.42 1.67 22.57
N PRO A 270 4.15 1.57 21.25
CA PRO A 270 2.96 2.16 20.64
C PRO A 270 1.69 1.81 21.41
N ARG A 271 0.93 2.83 21.84
CA ARG A 271 -0.34 2.62 22.52
C ARG A 271 -1.32 1.94 21.57
N ARG A 272 -1.94 0.85 22.02
CA ARG A 272 -3.05 0.21 21.30
C ARG A 272 -4.18 1.22 21.12
N ARG A 273 -4.48 1.55 19.86
CA ARG A 273 -5.67 2.33 19.48
C ARG A 273 -6.84 1.38 19.25
N GLY A 274 -8.05 1.93 19.27
CA GLY A 274 -9.23 1.20 18.78
C GLY A 274 -9.06 0.84 17.30
N GLN A 275 -9.82 -0.16 16.85
CA GLN A 275 -9.85 -0.53 15.44
C GLN A 275 -10.44 0.61 14.62
N GLY A 276 -9.75 0.99 13.55
CA GLY A 276 -10.24 1.99 12.61
C GLY A 276 -11.22 1.42 11.58
N ASP A 277 -11.82 2.29 10.77
CA ASP A 277 -12.83 1.94 9.77
C ASP A 277 -12.33 1.91 8.32
N PHE A 278 -11.03 2.14 8.07
CA PHE A 278 -10.43 2.25 6.72
C PHE A 278 -10.90 1.15 5.75
N LEU A 279 -11.40 1.54 4.58
CA LEU A 279 -11.83 0.66 3.50
C LEU A 279 -10.86 0.83 2.34
N SER A 280 -10.15 -0.25 2.02
CA SER A 280 -9.19 -0.25 0.92
C SER A 280 -9.93 -0.27 -0.41
N SER A 281 -9.54 0.62 -1.32
CA SER A 281 -9.99 0.64 -2.71
C SER A 281 -8.78 0.70 -3.62
N TRP A 282 -8.64 -0.29 -4.50
CA TRP A 282 -7.52 -0.34 -5.44
C TRP A 282 -7.62 0.80 -6.45
N ASN A 283 -6.58 1.63 -6.52
CA ASN A 283 -6.45 2.71 -7.48
C ASN A 283 -5.46 2.31 -8.58
N ASP A 284 -6.00 1.78 -9.68
CA ASP A 284 -5.22 1.36 -10.86
C ASP A 284 -4.52 2.53 -11.57
N SER A 285 -4.96 3.77 -11.35
CA SER A 285 -4.35 4.97 -11.93
C SER A 285 -2.93 5.24 -11.42
N LEU A 286 -2.48 4.56 -10.35
CA LEU A 286 -1.17 4.76 -9.72
C LEU A 286 -0.15 3.67 -10.05
N ILE A 287 -0.56 2.66 -10.80
CA ILE A 287 0.28 1.53 -11.20
C ILE A 287 0.24 1.34 -12.71
N ILE A 288 1.25 0.63 -13.20
CA ILE A 288 1.29 0.18 -14.59
C ILE A 288 1.97 -1.18 -14.64
N THR A 289 1.48 -2.08 -15.51
CA THR A 289 1.94 -3.47 -15.56
C THR A 289 3.09 -3.65 -16.56
N PHE A 290 3.77 -4.79 -16.52
CA PHE A 290 4.77 -5.15 -17.53
C PHE A 290 4.21 -5.03 -18.96
N ASP A 291 3.00 -5.55 -19.21
CA ASP A 291 2.42 -5.58 -20.55
C ASP A 291 2.11 -4.17 -21.06
N ASP A 292 1.67 -3.28 -20.17
CA ASP A 292 1.48 -1.85 -20.49
C ASP A 292 2.80 -1.16 -20.82
N VAL A 293 3.87 -1.40 -20.03
CA VAL A 293 5.20 -0.83 -20.29
C VAL A 293 5.77 -1.37 -21.60
N PHE A 294 5.56 -2.65 -21.89
CA PHE A 294 5.96 -3.29 -23.14
C PHE A 294 5.25 -2.65 -24.34
N LEU A 295 3.92 -2.51 -24.31
CA LEU A 295 3.15 -1.81 -25.34
C LEU A 295 3.56 -0.33 -25.48
N ASN A 296 3.96 0.31 -24.39
CA ASN A 296 4.46 1.68 -24.43
C ASN A 296 5.75 1.83 -25.25
N THR A 297 6.58 0.77 -25.34
CA THR A 297 7.81 0.82 -26.15
C THR A 297 7.54 0.95 -27.66
N GLU A 298 6.34 0.58 -28.12
CA GLU A 298 5.91 0.74 -29.51
C GLU A 298 5.04 1.99 -29.70
N SER A 299 4.14 2.27 -28.76
CA SER A 299 3.15 3.35 -28.88
C SER A 299 3.65 4.73 -28.46
N GLY A 300 4.62 4.82 -27.55
CA GLY A 300 5.19 6.09 -27.09
C GLY A 300 4.21 7.00 -26.33
N GLY A 301 3.16 6.43 -25.73
CA GLY A 301 2.12 7.17 -25.01
C GLY A 301 2.56 7.75 -23.66
N PHE A 302 3.59 7.18 -23.05
CA PHE A 302 4.15 7.57 -21.76
C PHE A 302 5.64 7.83 -21.85
N ASP A 303 6.12 8.81 -21.10
CA ASP A 303 7.55 8.95 -20.81
C ASP A 303 7.97 7.90 -19.78
N ILE A 304 9.15 7.28 -19.94
CA ILE A 304 9.65 6.25 -19.02
C ILE A 304 10.81 6.83 -18.22
N VAL A 305 10.68 6.85 -16.90
CA VAL A 305 11.68 7.36 -15.96
C VAL A 305 12.25 6.22 -15.12
N ASP A 306 13.57 6.13 -15.11
CA ASP A 306 14.34 5.24 -14.25
C ASP A 306 14.86 6.01 -13.02
N ALA A 307 14.43 5.59 -11.84
CA ALA A 307 14.85 6.15 -10.54
C ALA A 307 16.07 5.45 -9.92
N GLN A 308 16.73 4.55 -10.66
CA GLN A 308 18.03 3.97 -10.29
C GLN A 308 19.13 5.04 -10.19
N THR A 309 20.27 4.70 -9.57
CA THR A 309 21.43 5.60 -9.60
C THR A 309 21.99 5.62 -11.02
N LYS A 310 22.86 6.59 -11.31
CA LYS A 310 23.51 6.66 -12.63
C LYS A 310 24.31 5.40 -12.93
N GLU A 311 24.99 4.86 -11.93
CA GLU A 311 25.84 3.67 -12.06
C GLU A 311 25.02 2.42 -12.37
N GLU A 312 23.88 2.26 -11.71
CA GLU A 312 22.93 1.18 -11.99
C GLU A 312 22.25 1.35 -13.36
N TYR A 313 21.81 2.56 -13.69
CA TYR A 313 21.21 2.85 -15.00
C TYR A 313 22.17 2.55 -16.16
N HIS A 314 23.46 2.91 -16.02
CA HIS A 314 24.49 2.63 -17.02
C HIS A 314 25.04 1.19 -16.96
N GLY A 315 24.59 0.37 -16.01
CA GLY A 315 25.05 -1.02 -15.87
C GLY A 315 26.49 -1.18 -15.38
N VAL A 316 27.07 -0.15 -14.76
CA VAL A 316 28.46 -0.16 -14.25
C VAL A 316 28.54 -0.50 -12.76
N ALA A 317 27.41 -0.46 -12.04
CA ALA A 317 27.33 -0.91 -10.66
C ALA A 317 27.57 -2.43 -10.53
N THR A 318 28.05 -2.87 -9.37
CA THR A 318 28.36 -4.28 -9.09
C THR A 318 27.30 -4.92 -8.17
N GLY A 319 27.20 -6.25 -8.20
CA GLY A 319 26.34 -7.02 -7.30
C GLY A 319 25.00 -7.47 -7.88
N ALA A 320 24.61 -6.98 -9.06
CA ALA A 320 23.47 -7.46 -9.82
C ALA A 320 23.65 -7.19 -11.33
N LEU A 321 22.72 -7.69 -12.16
CA LEU A 321 22.63 -7.31 -13.56
C LEU A 321 21.90 -5.97 -13.69
N TYR A 322 22.66 -4.91 -13.88
CA TYR A 322 22.18 -3.55 -13.99
C TYR A 322 22.09 -3.07 -15.46
N GLY A 323 21.33 -2.00 -15.67
CA GLY A 323 20.97 -1.45 -16.97
C GLY A 323 19.63 -0.73 -16.88
N HIS A 324 19.02 -0.45 -18.04
CA HIS A 324 17.75 0.25 -18.13
C HIS A 324 16.88 -0.19 -19.31
N ILE A 325 15.59 0.15 -19.23
CA ILE A 325 14.63 -0.02 -20.31
C ILE A 325 15.03 0.90 -21.46
N ARG A 326 15.13 0.36 -22.69
CA ARG A 326 15.46 1.17 -23.86
C ARG A 326 14.49 2.35 -24.01
N GLY A 327 15.05 3.56 -24.09
CA GLY A 327 14.29 4.80 -24.23
C GLY A 327 13.84 5.43 -22.92
N SER A 328 14.16 4.83 -21.77
CA SER A 328 13.94 5.50 -20.48
C SER A 328 14.94 6.62 -20.24
N ILE A 329 14.59 7.53 -19.34
CA ILE A 329 15.40 8.67 -18.89
C ILE A 329 15.76 8.44 -17.42
N ASN A 330 17.05 8.57 -17.08
CA ASN A 330 17.47 8.44 -15.69
C ASN A 330 17.23 9.74 -14.89
N ILE A 331 16.45 9.65 -13.82
CA ILE A 331 16.24 10.74 -12.86
C ILE A 331 16.46 10.19 -11.44
N PRO A 332 17.70 10.27 -10.92
CA PRO A 332 18.01 9.84 -9.56
C PRO A 332 17.32 10.72 -8.50
N VAL A 333 17.07 10.16 -7.31
CA VAL A 333 16.40 10.86 -6.21
C VAL A 333 17.12 12.14 -5.75
N ASP A 334 18.44 12.21 -5.92
CA ASP A 334 19.26 13.38 -5.59
C ASP A 334 18.94 14.61 -6.44
N THR A 335 18.23 14.43 -7.56
CA THR A 335 17.81 15.53 -8.44
C THR A 335 16.52 16.21 -7.99
N VAL A 336 15.75 15.57 -7.09
CA VAL A 336 14.42 16.06 -6.67
C VAL A 336 14.35 16.42 -5.18
N TYR A 337 15.38 16.05 -4.40
CA TYR A 337 15.46 16.27 -2.98
C TYR A 337 16.83 16.80 -2.58
N ASP A 338 16.84 17.89 -1.81
CA ASP A 338 18.06 18.47 -1.28
C ASP A 338 18.40 17.80 0.06
N TRP A 339 19.37 16.89 0.04
CA TRP A 339 19.85 16.19 1.23
C TRP A 339 20.60 17.09 2.22
N GLY A 340 21.14 18.22 1.76
CA GLY A 340 21.85 19.18 2.61
C GLY A 340 20.89 19.96 3.49
N THR A 341 19.76 20.39 2.94
CA THR A 341 18.70 21.08 3.70
C THR A 341 17.66 20.12 4.27
N GLY A 342 17.59 18.89 3.75
CA GLY A 342 16.55 17.93 4.09
C GLY A 342 15.17 18.41 3.64
N GLN A 343 15.07 18.98 2.44
CA GLN A 343 13.83 19.51 1.89
C GLN A 343 13.63 19.03 0.45
N TRP A 344 12.36 18.87 0.06
CA TRP A 344 12.00 18.74 -1.34
C TRP A 344 12.32 20.03 -2.09
N LEU A 345 12.72 19.91 -3.35
CA LEU A 345 12.79 21.08 -4.22
C LEU A 345 11.41 21.74 -4.35
N ALA A 346 11.40 23.05 -4.59
CA ALA A 346 10.17 23.78 -4.84
C ALA A 346 9.49 23.24 -6.11
N THR A 347 8.15 23.34 -6.19
CA THR A 347 7.38 22.86 -7.35
C THR A 347 7.90 23.42 -8.68
N SER A 348 8.33 24.69 -8.73
CA SER A 348 8.93 25.31 -9.92
C SER A 348 10.25 24.67 -10.33
N ASP A 349 11.07 24.32 -9.35
CA ASP A 349 12.40 23.77 -9.57
C ASP A 349 12.29 22.31 -9.99
N LEU A 350 11.35 21.56 -9.40
CA LEU A 350 10.99 20.21 -9.85
C LEU A 350 10.50 20.20 -11.30
N ALA A 351 9.60 21.12 -11.68
CA ALA A 351 9.16 21.25 -13.06
C ALA A 351 10.34 21.51 -14.01
N THR A 352 11.26 22.40 -13.61
CA THR A 352 12.47 22.67 -14.37
C THR A 352 13.38 21.44 -14.51
N VAL A 353 13.55 20.65 -13.44
CA VAL A 353 14.32 19.38 -13.48
C VAL A 353 13.70 18.40 -14.48
N PHE A 354 12.38 18.24 -14.45
CA PHE A 354 11.67 17.30 -15.33
C PHE A 354 11.64 17.77 -16.80
N GLU A 355 11.39 19.06 -17.06
CA GLU A 355 11.44 19.63 -18.41
C GLU A 355 12.83 19.52 -19.02
N ASN A 356 13.90 19.80 -18.25
CA ASN A 356 15.28 19.64 -18.70
C ASN A 356 15.65 18.18 -18.98
N ALA A 357 15.01 17.23 -18.30
CA ALA A 357 15.15 15.81 -18.58
C ALA A 357 14.37 15.36 -19.83
N GLY A 358 13.54 16.24 -20.41
CA GLY A 358 12.73 15.97 -21.61
C GLY A 358 11.30 15.50 -21.32
N LEU A 359 10.84 15.58 -20.07
CA LEU A 359 9.47 15.22 -19.70
C LEU A 359 8.49 16.33 -20.04
N SER A 360 7.32 15.96 -20.57
CA SER A 360 6.22 16.88 -20.83
C SER A 360 5.06 16.62 -19.87
N THR A 361 4.47 17.67 -19.30
CA THR A 361 3.25 17.56 -18.50
C THR A 361 2.02 17.07 -19.29
N ASN A 362 2.09 17.10 -20.63
CA ASN A 362 1.03 16.59 -21.51
C ASN A 362 1.09 15.07 -21.72
N ARG A 363 2.15 14.41 -21.25
CA ARG A 363 2.29 12.95 -21.34
C ARG A 363 2.41 12.35 -19.93
N PRO A 364 1.66 11.30 -19.62
CA PRO A 364 1.82 10.61 -18.35
C PRO A 364 3.19 9.93 -18.27
N VAL A 365 3.67 9.74 -17.04
CA VAL A 365 5.01 9.22 -16.77
C VAL A 365 4.92 7.84 -16.13
N ILE A 366 5.67 6.88 -16.67
CA ILE A 366 5.96 5.60 -16.04
C ILE A 366 7.24 5.79 -15.23
N VAL A 367 7.23 5.44 -13.95
CA VAL A 367 8.43 5.48 -13.12
C VAL A 367 8.74 4.11 -12.52
N TYR A 368 10.00 3.71 -12.59
CA TYR A 368 10.45 2.42 -12.06
C TYR A 368 11.82 2.50 -11.41
N CYS A 369 12.15 1.48 -10.63
CA CYS A 369 13.50 1.18 -10.15
C CYS A 369 13.54 -0.34 -9.89
N SER A 370 14.32 -0.81 -8.92
CA SER A 370 14.37 -2.25 -8.59
C SER A 370 13.31 -2.73 -7.60
N THR A 371 12.94 -1.90 -6.62
CA THR A 371 12.08 -2.31 -5.48
C THR A 371 11.00 -1.28 -5.15
N SER A 372 10.61 -0.46 -6.13
CA SER A 372 9.61 0.60 -6.00
C SER A 372 9.89 1.71 -4.96
N LEU A 373 10.94 1.59 -4.16
CA LEU A 373 11.28 2.54 -3.11
C LEU A 373 11.69 3.90 -3.72
N ARG A 374 12.69 3.92 -4.60
CA ARG A 374 13.14 5.17 -5.25
C ARG A 374 12.12 5.70 -6.25
N SER A 375 11.45 4.81 -6.97
CA SER A 375 10.38 5.23 -7.88
C SER A 375 9.21 5.87 -7.13
N SER A 376 8.90 5.45 -5.88
CA SER A 376 7.89 6.15 -5.06
C SER A 376 8.30 7.57 -4.70
N MET A 377 9.59 7.83 -4.50
CA MET A 377 10.12 9.16 -4.21
C MET A 377 10.08 10.06 -5.46
N ILE A 378 10.46 9.53 -6.63
CA ILE A 378 10.33 10.26 -7.90
C ILE A 378 8.86 10.47 -8.28
N TRP A 379 7.99 9.47 -8.08
CA TRP A 379 6.54 9.58 -8.27
C TRP A 379 5.95 10.70 -7.40
N TRP A 380 6.40 10.82 -6.15
CA TRP A 380 5.98 11.90 -5.25
C TRP A 380 6.37 13.27 -5.81
N ALA A 381 7.61 13.41 -6.28
CA ALA A 381 8.11 14.65 -6.89
C ALA A 381 7.37 15.02 -8.19
N LEU A 382 7.15 14.04 -9.08
CA LEU A 382 6.36 14.21 -10.31
C LEU A 382 4.94 14.70 -10.00
N THR A 383 4.28 14.06 -9.04
CA THR A 383 2.92 14.43 -8.63
C THR A 383 2.88 15.84 -8.01
N LYS A 384 3.89 16.20 -7.19
CA LYS A 384 4.05 17.56 -6.63
C LYS A 384 4.29 18.62 -7.71
N ALA A 385 4.92 18.24 -8.82
CA ALA A 385 5.16 19.07 -10.00
C ALA A 385 3.97 19.13 -10.98
N GLY A 386 2.91 18.36 -10.73
CA GLY A 386 1.70 18.34 -11.56
C GLY A 386 1.75 17.37 -12.74
N TYR A 387 2.70 16.42 -12.74
CA TYR A 387 2.71 15.32 -13.71
C TYR A 387 1.79 14.20 -13.25
N GLU A 388 1.08 13.58 -14.20
CA GLU A 388 0.45 12.29 -13.97
C GLU A 388 1.53 11.19 -14.03
N ALA A 389 1.65 10.39 -12.97
CA ALA A 389 2.68 9.36 -12.90
C ALA A 389 2.14 8.05 -12.33
N ARG A 390 2.64 6.94 -12.89
CA ARG A 390 2.31 5.56 -12.48
C ARG A 390 3.58 4.79 -12.17
N ILE A 391 3.55 3.97 -11.12
CA ILE A 391 4.68 3.14 -10.74
C ILE A 391 4.59 1.78 -11.41
N TYR A 392 5.63 1.42 -12.16
CA TYR A 392 5.85 0.05 -12.60
C TYR A 392 6.60 -0.71 -11.49
N PHE A 393 5.85 -1.36 -10.59
CA PHE A 393 6.44 -1.97 -9.39
C PHE A 393 7.19 -3.28 -9.64
N GLY A 394 7.00 -3.92 -10.80
CA GLY A 394 7.82 -5.04 -11.24
C GLY A 394 9.26 -4.61 -11.58
N GLY A 395 9.41 -3.36 -11.99
CA GLY A 395 10.69 -2.69 -12.07
C GLY A 395 11.68 -3.32 -13.05
N TRP A 396 12.95 -2.97 -12.84
CA TRP A 396 14.06 -3.52 -13.62
C TRP A 396 14.17 -5.07 -13.50
N PRO A 397 14.01 -5.70 -12.33
CA PRO A 397 14.08 -7.15 -12.19
C PRO A 397 13.06 -7.91 -13.06
N GLU A 398 11.78 -7.49 -13.06
CA GLU A 398 10.77 -8.12 -13.92
C GLU A 398 11.09 -7.89 -15.40
N TRP A 399 11.52 -6.67 -15.75
CA TRP A 399 11.88 -6.32 -17.13
C TRP A 399 13.01 -7.17 -17.69
N VAL A 400 14.08 -7.36 -16.91
CA VAL A 400 15.23 -8.18 -17.29
C VAL A 400 14.82 -9.63 -17.59
N ILE A 401 13.87 -10.16 -16.82
CA ILE A 401 13.41 -11.55 -16.95
C ILE A 401 12.48 -11.72 -18.16
N ARG A 402 11.52 -10.79 -18.35
CA ARG A 402 10.40 -10.99 -19.29
C ARG A 402 10.58 -10.32 -20.65
N ALA A 403 11.30 -9.18 -20.73
CA ALA A 403 11.39 -8.41 -21.97
C ALA A 403 12.36 -9.05 -22.98
N PRO A 404 12.18 -8.82 -24.30
CA PRO A 404 13.19 -9.12 -25.31
C PRO A 404 14.50 -8.34 -25.07
N ASP A 405 15.64 -8.93 -25.42
CA ASP A 405 16.95 -8.30 -25.20
C ASP A 405 17.14 -7.00 -26.00
N SER A 406 16.44 -6.84 -27.12
CA SER A 406 16.45 -5.60 -27.93
C SER A 406 15.89 -4.37 -27.20
N LEU A 407 15.15 -4.58 -26.11
CA LEU A 407 14.57 -3.53 -25.25
C LEU A 407 15.34 -3.34 -23.94
N LYS A 408 16.45 -4.07 -23.74
CA LYS A 408 17.33 -3.96 -22.58
C LYS A 408 18.58 -3.22 -23.00
N VAL A 409 18.91 -2.14 -22.29
CA VAL A 409 20.21 -1.49 -22.43
C VAL A 409 21.06 -1.92 -21.26
N LEU A 410 21.96 -2.85 -21.52
CA LEU A 410 22.97 -3.31 -20.58
C LEU A 410 24.29 -2.61 -20.89
N ASN A 411 25.22 -2.61 -19.93
CA ASN A 411 26.56 -2.07 -20.18
C ASN A 411 27.21 -2.81 -21.37
N ALA A 412 27.61 -2.04 -22.38
CA ALA A 412 28.39 -2.53 -23.50
C ALA A 412 29.84 -2.67 -23.04
N ASN A 413 30.20 -3.86 -22.57
CA ASN A 413 31.61 -4.26 -22.53
C ASN A 413 32.08 -4.65 -23.94
#